data_AF-A0A1V5JLW6-F1
#
_entry.id   AF-A0A1V5JLW6-F1
#
_cell.length_a   1.000
_cell.length_b   1.000
_cell.length_c   1.000
_cell.angle_alpha   90.00
_cell.angle_beta   90.00
_cell.angle_gamma   90.00
#
_symmetry.space_group_name_H-M   'P 1'
#
loop_
_entity.id
_entity.type
_entity.pdbx_description
1 polymer ?
#
loop_
_entity_poly.entity_id
_entity_poly.type
_entity_poly.pdbx_seq_one_letter_code
_entity_poly.pdbx_strand_id
1 'polypeptide(L)'
;MHGMPPYDYFALPPEKGRIPLHRTDVGTLLLAELIGAKSCIFLKDERGLYTDDPKKNPGAEFIPEISVAELRELDLDDLVLERPCLEILERSEVLDRILVVNALEEGNLTRALDGEAVGTVIRRK
;
A
#
# COMPACT_ATOMS: atom_id res chain seq x y z
N MET A 1 -14.24 -6.82 -11.02
CA MET A 1 -13.14 -6.14 -11.71
C MET A 1 -11.85 -6.76 -11.21
N HIS A 2 -10.90 -7.10 -12.08
CA HIS A 2 -9.59 -7.63 -11.65
C HIS A 2 -8.70 -6.48 -11.19
N GLY A 3 -7.91 -6.67 -10.12
CA GLY A 3 -7.07 -5.61 -9.54
C GLY A 3 -5.81 -5.29 -10.35
N MET A 4 -5.43 -6.10 -11.33
CA MET A 4 -4.27 -5.81 -12.18
C MET A 4 -4.55 -4.62 -13.11
N PRO A 5 -3.61 -3.68 -13.25
CA PRO A 5 -3.72 -2.63 -14.26
C PRO A 5 -3.63 -3.24 -15.66
N PRO A 6 -4.38 -2.72 -16.65
CA PRO A 6 -4.47 -3.28 -17.99
C PRO A 6 -3.26 -2.89 -18.85
N TYR A 7 -2.05 -3.07 -18.32
CA TYR A 7 -0.82 -2.72 -19.02
C TYR A 7 -0.39 -3.81 -19.99
N ASP A 8 -0.62 -5.08 -19.69
CA ASP A 8 -0.33 -6.23 -20.56
C ASP A 8 1.04 -6.12 -21.26
N TYR A 9 1.07 -6.02 -22.60
CA TYR A 9 2.29 -5.88 -23.40
C TYR A 9 3.01 -4.53 -23.26
N PHE A 10 2.34 -3.54 -22.67
CA PHE A 10 2.85 -2.20 -22.39
C PHE A 10 3.31 -2.06 -20.92
N ALA A 11 3.39 -3.17 -20.18
CA ALA A 11 3.96 -3.15 -18.83
C ALA A 11 5.40 -2.62 -18.85
N LEU A 12 5.67 -1.65 -17.98
CA LEU A 12 7.01 -1.10 -17.82
C LEU A 12 7.96 -2.19 -17.28
N PRO A 13 9.12 -2.41 -17.93
CA PRO A 13 10.07 -3.41 -17.47
C PRO A 13 10.70 -2.97 -16.14
N PRO A 14 10.96 -3.90 -15.20
CA PRO A 14 11.73 -3.59 -14.00
C PRO A 14 13.19 -3.26 -14.36
N GLU A 15 13.83 -2.39 -13.58
CA GLU A 15 15.27 -2.12 -13.73
C GLU A 15 16.11 -3.38 -13.51
N LYS A 16 15.67 -4.26 -12.60
CA LYS A 16 16.30 -5.54 -12.29
C LYS A 16 15.26 -6.63 -12.11
N GLY A 17 15.57 -7.83 -12.63
CA GLY A 17 14.72 -9.01 -12.47
C GLY A 17 13.68 -9.16 -13.59
N ARG A 18 12.64 -9.98 -13.33
CA ARG A 18 11.61 -10.34 -14.31
C ARG A 18 10.18 -10.20 -13.77
N ILE A 19 10.04 -9.79 -12.52
CA ILE A 19 8.73 -9.67 -11.88
C ILE A 19 8.11 -8.33 -12.31
N PRO A 20 6.86 -8.31 -12.82
CA PRO A 20 6.19 -7.06 -13.19
C PRO A 20 6.12 -6.08 -12.01
N LEU A 21 6.47 -4.81 -12.27
CA LEU A 21 6.46 -3.75 -11.25
C LEU A 21 5.04 -3.39 -10.80
N HIS A 22 4.13 -3.24 -11.77
CA HIS A 22 2.76 -2.79 -11.55
C HIS A 22 1.83 -4.01 -11.54
N ARG A 23 1.36 -4.39 -10.34
CA ARG A 23 0.45 -5.52 -10.14
C ARG A 23 -0.81 -5.04 -9.41
N THR A 24 -1.42 -5.88 -8.58
CA THR A 24 -2.77 -5.67 -8.05
C THR A 24 -2.90 -4.47 -7.12
N ASP A 25 -1.86 -4.14 -6.35
CA ASP A 25 -1.92 -2.98 -5.45
C ASP A 25 -1.93 -1.69 -6.26
N VAL A 26 -1.10 -1.62 -7.31
CA VAL A 26 -1.07 -0.49 -8.25
C VAL A 26 -2.41 -0.29 -8.96
N GLY A 27 -2.97 -1.35 -9.54
CA GLY A 27 -4.23 -1.21 -10.29
C GLY A 27 -5.39 -0.79 -9.38
N THR A 28 -5.41 -1.29 -8.13
CA THR A 28 -6.38 -0.86 -7.11
C THR A 28 -6.24 0.62 -6.79
N LEU A 29 -5.01 1.10 -6.57
CA LEU A 29 -4.75 2.50 -6.23
C LEU A 29 -5.09 3.45 -7.38
N LEU A 30 -4.70 3.11 -8.61
CA LEU A 30 -5.03 3.89 -9.81
C LEU A 30 -6.55 3.97 -10.03
N LEU A 31 -7.27 2.88 -9.80
CA LEU A 31 -8.73 2.90 -9.89
C LEU A 31 -9.35 3.79 -8.82
N ALA A 32 -8.88 3.69 -7.57
CA ALA A 32 -9.36 4.53 -6.48
C ALA A 32 -9.16 6.03 -6.78
N GLU A 33 -8.01 6.38 -7.34
CA GLU A 33 -7.72 7.74 -7.80
C GLU A 33 -8.65 8.17 -8.94
N LEU A 34 -8.79 7.33 -9.98
CA LEU A 34 -9.63 7.62 -11.15
C LEU A 34 -11.10 7.91 -10.80
N ILE A 35 -11.66 7.16 -9.84
CA ILE A 35 -13.08 7.30 -9.47
C ILE A 35 -13.32 8.37 -8.40
N GLY A 36 -12.28 9.06 -7.92
CA GLY A 36 -12.43 10.04 -6.84
C GLY A 36 -12.74 9.39 -5.49
N ALA A 37 -12.19 8.21 -5.21
CA ALA A 37 -12.52 7.46 -3.99
C ALA A 37 -12.14 8.24 -2.73
N LYS A 38 -12.99 8.18 -1.71
CA LYS A 38 -12.72 8.78 -0.39
C LYS A 38 -11.49 8.15 0.30
N SER A 39 -11.23 6.87 0.06
CA SER A 39 -10.15 6.12 0.69
C SER A 39 -9.76 4.90 -0.13
N CYS A 40 -8.47 4.57 -0.16
CA CYS A 40 -7.96 3.29 -0.67
C CYS A 40 -7.46 2.45 0.52
N ILE A 41 -8.13 1.31 0.77
CA ILE A 41 -7.85 0.42 1.91
C ILE A 41 -7.33 -0.91 1.37
N PHE A 42 -6.11 -1.28 1.75
CA PHE A 42 -5.52 -2.58 1.46
C PHE A 42 -5.76 -3.56 2.58
N LEU A 43 -6.52 -4.60 2.28
CA LEU A 43 -6.74 -5.75 3.14
C LEU A 43 -5.57 -6.74 3.00
N LYS A 44 -4.82 -6.95 4.07
CA LYS A 44 -3.64 -7.83 4.13
C LYS A 44 -3.77 -8.83 5.29
N ASP A 45 -2.84 -9.75 5.44
CA ASP A 45 -2.81 -10.72 6.55
C ASP A 45 -1.87 -10.31 7.70
N GLU A 46 -1.18 -9.18 7.56
CA GLU A 46 -0.44 -8.51 8.64
C GLU A 46 -1.20 -7.29 9.20
N ARG A 47 -0.84 -6.87 10.42
CA ARG A 47 -1.37 -5.66 11.08
C ARG A 47 -1.22 -4.40 10.21
N GLY A 48 -0.16 -4.32 9.41
CA GLY A 48 0.19 -3.19 8.57
C GLY A 48 1.67 -3.26 8.18
N LEU A 49 2.31 -2.11 8.05
CA LEU A 49 3.74 -1.99 7.75
C LEU A 49 4.60 -2.21 9.01
N TYR A 50 5.74 -2.85 8.81
CA TYR A 50 6.76 -3.08 9.83
C TYR A 50 8.14 -2.63 9.31
N THR A 51 9.11 -2.48 10.20
CA THR A 51 10.52 -2.17 9.85
C THR A 51 11.25 -3.32 9.14
N ASP A 52 10.69 -4.53 9.18
CA ASP A 52 11.16 -5.73 8.47
C ASP A 52 9.98 -6.73 8.38
N ASP A 53 10.13 -7.84 7.66
CA ASP A 53 9.09 -8.88 7.56
C ASP A 53 8.83 -9.51 8.94
N PRO A 54 7.67 -9.27 9.59
CA PRO A 54 7.39 -9.75 10.94
C PRO A 54 7.23 -11.27 11.01
N LYS A 55 7.03 -11.95 9.87
CA LYS A 55 6.98 -13.43 9.80
C LYS A 55 8.39 -14.04 9.83
N LYS A 56 9.41 -13.29 9.44
CA LYS A 56 10.83 -13.73 9.41
C LYS A 56 11.64 -13.16 10.57
N ASN A 57 11.34 -11.94 11.01
CA ASN A 57 12.07 -11.22 12.04
C ASN A 57 11.16 -10.84 13.22
N PRO A 58 11.27 -11.54 14.37
CA PRO A 58 10.50 -11.22 15.58
C PRO A 58 10.78 -9.83 16.17
N GLY A 59 11.90 -9.21 15.80
CA GLY A 59 12.26 -7.85 16.21
C GLY A 59 11.72 -6.75 15.30
N ALA A 60 10.93 -7.10 14.27
CA ALA A 60 10.31 -6.12 13.39
C ALA A 60 9.32 -5.25 14.17
N GLU A 61 9.47 -3.93 14.07
CA GLU A 61 8.65 -2.96 14.80
C GLU A 61 7.50 -2.47 13.92
N PHE A 62 6.30 -2.41 14.50
CA PHE A 62 5.10 -1.97 13.79
C PHE A 62 5.13 -0.45 13.56
N ILE A 63 4.82 -0.04 12.33
CA ILE A 63 4.78 1.37 11.91
C ILE A 63 3.30 1.78 11.74
N PRO A 64 2.67 2.46 12.72
CA PRO A 64 1.25 2.81 12.65
C PRO A 64 0.95 3.92 11.63
N GLU A 65 1.91 4.81 11.40
CA GLU A 65 1.75 5.94 10.49
C GLU A 65 3.10 6.35 9.93
N ILE A 66 3.15 6.66 8.64
CA ILE A 66 4.36 7.12 7.96
C ILE A 66 3.99 7.93 6.70
N SER A 67 4.77 8.93 6.32
CA SER A 67 4.64 9.59 5.02
C SER A 67 5.37 8.80 3.93
N VAL A 68 5.04 9.05 2.66
CA VAL A 68 5.79 8.49 1.52
C VAL A 68 7.27 8.89 1.59
N ALA A 69 7.57 10.13 1.97
CA ALA A 69 8.95 10.62 2.06
C ALA A 69 9.75 9.86 3.13
N GLU A 70 9.20 9.76 4.35
CA GLU A 70 9.82 9.00 5.45
C GLU A 70 10.00 7.52 5.07
N LEU A 71 9.01 6.91 4.43
CA LEU A 71 9.08 5.51 4.02
C LEU A 71 10.16 5.27 2.96
N ARG A 72 10.39 6.22 2.05
CA ARG A 72 11.49 6.15 1.08
C ARG A 72 12.85 6.31 1.76
N GLU A 73 12.96 7.16 2.78
CA GLU A 73 14.21 7.36 3.52
C GLU A 73 14.62 6.13 4.34
N LEU A 74 13.66 5.34 4.82
CA LEU A 74 13.94 4.09 5.53
C LEU A 74 14.54 3.00 4.64
N ASP A 75 14.32 3.07 3.32
CA ASP A 75 14.80 2.09 2.32
C ASP A 75 14.63 0.62 2.74
N LEU A 76 13.47 0.30 3.31
CA LEU A 76 13.13 -1.06 3.76
C LEU A 76 13.23 -2.04 2.59
N ASP A 77 13.75 -3.25 2.79
CA ASP A 77 13.95 -4.25 1.71
C ASP A 77 12.62 -4.70 1.08
N ASP A 78 11.63 -4.96 1.92
CA ASP A 78 10.29 -5.37 1.53
C ASP A 78 9.22 -4.45 2.11
N LEU A 79 8.08 -4.33 1.43
CA LEU A 79 6.96 -3.51 1.84
C LEU A 79 5.68 -4.36 1.83
N VAL A 80 4.74 -3.98 2.69
CA VAL A 80 3.39 -4.58 2.75
C VAL A 80 2.55 -4.34 1.47
N LEU A 81 3.07 -3.52 0.55
CA LEU A 81 2.47 -3.17 -0.73
C LEU A 81 3.54 -2.90 -1.79
N GLU A 82 3.13 -2.90 -3.06
CA GLU A 82 4.04 -2.67 -4.19
C GLU A 82 4.66 -1.25 -4.16
N ARG A 83 6.00 -1.15 -4.22
CA ARG A 83 6.73 0.15 -4.21
C ARG A 83 6.17 1.23 -5.16
N PRO A 84 5.73 0.94 -6.39
CA PRO A 84 5.16 1.96 -7.27
C PRO A 84 3.93 2.68 -6.70
N CYS A 85 3.20 2.07 -5.75
CA CYS A 85 2.10 2.75 -5.05
C CYS A 85 2.57 3.99 -4.29
N LEU A 86 3.83 4.05 -3.83
CA LEU A 86 4.38 5.23 -3.17
C LEU A 86 4.51 6.40 -4.14
N GLU A 87 5.00 6.16 -5.36
CA GLU A 87 5.10 7.18 -6.41
C GLU A 87 3.72 7.66 -6.88
N ILE A 88 2.76 6.74 -6.99
CA ILE A 88 1.38 7.09 -7.34
C ILE A 88 0.75 7.95 -6.26
N LEU A 89 0.86 7.55 -4.99
CA LEU A 89 0.30 8.32 -3.88
C LEU A 89 0.95 9.71 -3.78
N GLU A 90 2.27 9.81 -3.91
CA GLU A 90 3.02 11.07 -3.88
C GLU A 90 2.53 12.08 -4.93
N ARG A 91 2.19 11.59 -6.12
CA ARG A 91 1.67 12.39 -7.24
C ARG A 91 0.13 12.51 -7.26
N SER A 92 -0.56 11.88 -6.32
CA SER A 92 -2.01 11.85 -6.31
C SER A 92 -2.58 13.25 -6.03
N GLU A 93 -3.57 13.63 -6.82
CA GLU A 93 -4.36 14.86 -6.62
C GLU A 93 -5.72 14.56 -5.95
N VAL A 94 -6.01 13.28 -5.69
CA VAL A 94 -7.28 12.79 -5.14
C VAL A 94 -7.08 12.13 -3.79
N LEU A 95 -6.08 11.25 -3.68
CA LEU A 95 -5.84 10.46 -2.49
C LEU A 95 -4.77 11.13 -1.63
N ASP A 96 -5.12 11.44 -0.38
CA ASP A 96 -4.14 11.97 0.58
C ASP A 96 -3.46 10.87 1.41
N ARG A 97 -4.01 9.66 1.41
CA ARG A 97 -3.47 8.52 2.17
C ARG A 97 -3.92 7.17 1.64
N ILE A 98 -3.12 6.16 1.96
CA ILE A 98 -3.44 4.74 1.88
C ILE A 98 -3.62 4.20 3.30
N LEU A 99 -4.56 3.28 3.49
CA LEU A 99 -4.69 2.51 4.74
C LEU A 99 -4.37 1.04 4.48
N VAL A 100 -3.54 0.43 5.31
CA VAL A 100 -3.24 -1.01 5.28
C VAL A 100 -3.78 -1.63 6.56
N VAL A 101 -4.64 -2.65 6.44
CA VAL A 101 -5.31 -3.27 7.58
C VAL A 101 -5.23 -4.79 7.55
N ASN A 102 -5.14 -5.40 8.72
CA ASN A 102 -5.27 -6.84 8.87
C ASN A 102 -6.73 -7.27 8.66
N ALA A 103 -6.98 -8.03 7.60
CA ALA A 103 -8.29 -8.55 7.23
C ALA A 103 -8.70 -9.80 8.04
N LEU A 104 -7.75 -10.42 8.75
CA LEU A 104 -8.00 -11.60 9.59
C LEU A 104 -8.52 -11.23 10.99
N GLU A 105 -8.42 -9.95 11.36
CA GLU A 105 -8.96 -9.43 12.61
C GLU A 105 -10.36 -8.85 12.41
N GLU A 106 -11.35 -9.48 13.05
CA GLU A 106 -12.75 -9.09 12.95
C GLU A 106 -12.97 -7.62 13.35
N GLY A 107 -13.76 -6.90 12.55
CA GLY A 107 -14.09 -5.50 12.80
C GLY A 107 -13.09 -4.48 12.25
N ASN A 108 -11.86 -4.88 11.88
CA ASN A 108 -10.86 -3.92 11.37
C ASN A 108 -11.32 -3.21 10.09
N LEU A 109 -11.93 -3.92 9.14
CA LEU A 109 -12.47 -3.30 7.93
C LEU A 109 -13.61 -2.31 8.25
N THR A 110 -14.54 -2.66 9.13
CA THR A 110 -15.66 -1.77 9.49
C THR A 110 -15.14 -0.47 10.10
N ARG A 111 -14.23 -0.58 11.07
CA ARG A 111 -13.60 0.57 11.72
C ARG A 111 -12.80 1.44 10.73
N ALA A 112 -12.09 0.80 9.80
CA ALA A 112 -11.38 1.50 8.73
C ALA A 112 -12.33 2.28 7.80
N LEU A 113 -13.48 1.70 7.43
CA LEU A 113 -14.52 2.38 6.64
C LEU A 113 -15.15 3.55 7.39
N ASP A 114 -15.28 3.45 8.72
CA ASP A 114 -15.74 4.53 9.60
C ASP A 114 -14.67 5.62 9.81
N GLY A 115 -13.46 5.44 9.28
CA GLY A 115 -12.39 6.43 9.26
C GLY A 115 -11.38 6.31 10.40
N GLU A 116 -11.46 5.25 11.21
CA GLU A 116 -10.46 4.96 12.23
C GLU A 116 -9.12 4.56 11.60
N ALA A 117 -8.02 5.02 12.19
CA ALA A 117 -6.66 4.64 11.80
C ALA A 117 -6.31 3.24 12.34
N VAL A 118 -6.94 2.22 11.76
CA VAL A 118 -6.64 0.81 12.05
C VAL A 118 -5.51 0.34 11.15
N GLY A 119 -4.50 -0.33 11.71
CA GLY A 119 -3.32 -0.75 10.96
C GLY A 119 -2.38 0.41 10.64
N THR A 120 -1.87 0.48 9.42
CA THR A 120 -0.91 1.52 9.00
C THR A 120 -1.54 2.55 8.08
N VAL A 121 -1.36 3.84 8.40
CA VAL A 121 -1.65 4.96 7.50
C VAL A 121 -0.38 5.38 6.76
N ILE A 122 -0.40 5.33 5.44
CA ILE A 122 0.67 5.92 4.61
C ILE A 122 0.16 7.22 4.02
N ARG A 123 0.72 8.35 4.45
CA ARG A 123 0.32 9.69 4.01
C ARG A 123 1.09 10.13 2.78
N ARG A 124 0.42 10.87 1.90
CA ARG A 124 1.06 11.53 0.75
C ARG A 124 2.11 12.57 1.17
N LYS A 125 1.80 13.37 2.19
CA LYS A 125 2.68 14.38 2.81
C LYS A 125 2.64 14.20 4.31
#